data_AF-A0AAJ2LX28-F1
#
_entry.id   AF-A0AAJ2LX28-F1
#
_cell.length_a   1.000
_cell.length_b   1.000
_cell.length_c   1.000
_cell.angle_alpha   90.00
_cell.angle_beta   90.00
_cell.angle_gamma   90.00
#
_symmetry.space_group_name_H-M   'P 1'
#
loop_
_entity.id
_entity.type
_entity.pdbx_description
1 polymer ?
#
loop_
_entity_poly.entity_id
_entity_poly.type
_entity_poly.pdbx_seq_one_letter_code
_entity_poly.pdbx_strand_id
1 'polypeptide(L)'
;MTPTVFCRSRLYGRRCTRPEGHPGLHRHRTTLWSGVQADPARCPGSGAPAEAAVPLLDGWPHGRALCPRCLRFVPLIDGAVIDHETGGDGAAERARVAEWFNAHGW
;
A
#
# COMPACT_ATOMS: atom_id res chain seq x y z
N MET A 1 -1.67 19.17 18.61
CA MET A 1 -2.22 19.26 17.24
C MET A 1 -2.65 17.87 16.81
N THR A 2 -3.92 17.66 16.49
CA THR A 2 -4.40 16.38 15.96
C THR A 2 -3.88 16.24 14.52
N PRO A 3 -3.25 15.11 14.15
CA PRO A 3 -2.73 14.94 12.80
C PRO A 3 -3.88 14.97 11.78
N THR A 4 -3.72 15.74 10.70
CA THR A 4 -4.69 15.79 9.61
C THR A 4 -4.75 14.44 8.91
N VAL A 5 -5.93 13.80 8.92
CA VAL A 5 -6.19 12.60 8.12
C VAL A 5 -6.51 13.03 6.70
N PHE A 6 -5.71 12.55 5.74
CA PHE A 6 -5.93 12.79 4.32
C PHE A 6 -6.80 11.71 3.69
N CYS A 7 -7.63 12.13 2.73
CA CYS A 7 -8.43 11.24 1.90
C CYS A 7 -7.60 10.07 1.36
N ARG A 8 -8.18 8.86 1.42
CA ARG A 8 -7.51 7.60 1.03
C ARG A 8 -7.60 7.31 -0.47
N SER A 9 -8.39 8.06 -1.23
CA SER A 9 -8.52 7.91 -2.69
C SER A 9 -7.17 8.11 -3.39
N ARG A 10 -6.94 7.33 -4.44
CA ARG A 10 -5.72 7.39 -5.25
C ARG A 10 -6.04 7.38 -6.74
N LEU A 11 -5.08 7.83 -7.54
CA LEU A 11 -5.08 7.66 -8.99
C LEU A 11 -3.65 7.33 -9.44
N TYR A 12 -3.46 6.14 -10.05
CA TYR A 12 -2.14 5.64 -10.45
C TYR A 12 -1.12 5.68 -9.29
N GLY A 13 -1.56 5.29 -8.09
CA GLY A 13 -0.76 5.29 -6.87
C GLY A 13 -0.59 6.66 -6.18
N ARG A 14 -0.99 7.76 -6.82
CA ARG A 14 -0.90 9.12 -6.22
C ARG A 14 -2.05 9.32 -5.23
N ARG A 15 -1.74 9.64 -3.97
CA ARG A 15 -2.74 9.85 -2.92
C ARG A 15 -3.39 11.22 -2.99
N CYS A 16 -4.69 11.31 -2.74
CA CYS A 16 -5.35 12.59 -2.56
C CYS A 16 -4.69 13.40 -1.42
N THR A 17 -4.46 14.69 -1.67
CA THR A 17 -3.81 15.64 -0.75
C THR A 17 -4.82 16.51 -0.01
N ARG A 18 -6.11 16.19 -0.13
CA ARG A 18 -7.20 16.89 0.56
C ARG A 18 -7.58 16.19 1.86
N PRO A 19 -8.13 16.91 2.86
CA PRO A 19 -8.61 16.31 4.09
C PRO A 19 -9.64 15.20 3.84
N GLU A 20 -9.74 14.24 4.75
CA GLU A 20 -10.80 13.23 4.72
C GLU A 20 -12.19 13.89 4.71
N GLY A 21 -13.13 13.33 3.94
CA GLY A 21 -14.49 13.87 3.79
C GLY A 21 -14.61 15.13 2.91
N HIS A 22 -13.56 15.54 2.20
CA HIS A 22 -13.61 16.74 1.35
C HIS A 22 -14.71 16.67 0.27
N PRO A 23 -15.41 17.79 -0.05
CA PRO A 23 -16.38 17.82 -1.15
C PRO A 23 -15.69 17.95 -2.51
N GLY A 24 -16.31 17.45 -3.57
CA GLY A 24 -15.83 17.59 -4.96
C GLY A 24 -14.68 16.64 -5.33
N LEU A 25 -14.01 16.92 -6.46
CA LEU A 25 -12.97 16.04 -7.01
C LEU A 25 -11.79 15.84 -6.05
N HIS A 26 -11.20 14.65 -6.14
CA HIS A 26 -9.93 14.34 -5.51
C HIS A 26 -8.81 15.14 -6.19
N ARG A 27 -7.71 15.38 -5.45
CA ARG A 27 -6.62 16.22 -5.95
C ARG A 27 -5.26 15.78 -5.43
N HIS A 28 -4.28 15.74 -6.33
CA HIS A 28 -2.87 15.66 -5.98
C HIS A 28 -2.09 16.60 -6.90
N ARG A 29 -1.52 17.68 -6.34
CA ARG A 29 -0.92 18.78 -7.11
C ARG A 29 -1.91 19.32 -8.15
N THR A 30 -1.59 19.25 -9.44
CA THR A 30 -2.44 19.74 -10.55
C THR A 30 -3.40 18.67 -11.09
N THR A 31 -3.31 17.41 -10.64
CA THR A 31 -4.17 16.32 -11.09
C THR A 31 -5.47 16.28 -10.29
N LEU A 32 -6.60 16.15 -10.99
CA LEU A 32 -7.93 16.00 -10.43
C LEU A 32 -8.58 14.71 -10.93
N TRP A 33 -9.39 14.04 -10.11
CA TRP A 33 -10.14 12.84 -10.52
C TRP A 33 -11.43 12.63 -9.73
N SER A 34 -12.36 11.90 -10.34
CA SER A 34 -13.59 11.43 -9.70
C SER A 34 -13.40 10.06 -9.04
N GLY A 35 -14.38 9.61 -8.26
CA GLY A 35 -14.35 8.27 -7.67
C GLY A 35 -14.33 7.14 -8.70
N VAL A 36 -14.88 7.35 -9.90
CA VAL A 36 -14.90 6.34 -10.98
C VAL A 36 -13.50 6.09 -11.54
N GLN A 37 -12.65 7.12 -11.56
CA GLN A 37 -11.28 7.02 -12.03
C GLN A 37 -10.32 6.54 -10.93
N ALA A 38 -10.78 6.48 -9.68
CA ALA A 38 -9.91 6.18 -8.56
C ALA A 38 -9.39 4.73 -8.63
N ASP A 39 -8.16 4.53 -8.17
CA ASP A 39 -7.64 3.17 -7.95
C ASP A 39 -8.58 2.43 -6.99
N PRO A 40 -8.86 1.14 -7.22
CA PRO A 40 -9.70 0.37 -6.32
C PRO A 40 -9.12 0.36 -4.90
N ALA A 41 -10.01 0.41 -3.91
CA ALA A 41 -9.62 0.34 -2.50
C ALA A 41 -8.91 -0.99 -2.19
N ARG A 42 -9.51 -2.10 -2.66
CA ARG A 42 -8.91 -3.44 -2.65
C ARG A 42 -7.82 -3.54 -3.70
N CYS A 43 -6.70 -4.14 -3.32
CA CYS A 43 -5.62 -4.41 -4.25
C CYS A 43 -6.07 -5.45 -5.30
N PRO A 44 -5.88 -5.23 -6.61
CA PRO A 44 -6.16 -6.26 -7.61
C PRO A 44 -5.19 -7.46 -7.50
N GLY A 45 -4.15 -7.36 -6.67
CA GLY A 45 -3.26 -8.47 -6.33
C GLY A 45 -3.75 -9.33 -5.16
N SER A 46 -4.86 -8.99 -4.50
CA SER A 46 -5.49 -9.85 -3.48
C SER A 46 -5.75 -11.24 -4.06
N GLY A 47 -5.40 -12.29 -3.31
CA GLY A 47 -5.57 -13.69 -3.73
C GLY A 47 -4.55 -14.17 -4.76
N ALA A 48 -3.58 -13.34 -5.17
CA ALA A 48 -2.52 -13.79 -6.07
C ALA A 48 -1.62 -14.81 -5.35
N PRO A 49 -1.20 -15.89 -6.03
CA PRO A 49 -0.18 -16.80 -5.52
C PRO A 49 1.10 -16.03 -5.19
N ALA A 50 1.72 -16.35 -4.07
CA ALA A 50 2.96 -15.73 -3.64
C ALA A 50 3.70 -16.60 -2.63
N GLU A 51 5.00 -16.37 -2.54
CA GLU A 51 5.88 -16.97 -1.53
C GLU A 51 6.25 -15.95 -0.47
N ALA A 52 6.56 -16.46 0.73
CA ALA A 52 7.07 -15.64 1.81
C ALA A 52 8.34 -14.93 1.35
N ALA A 53 8.44 -13.64 1.63
CA ALA A 53 9.63 -12.89 1.27
C ALA A 53 10.83 -13.32 2.11
N VAL A 54 12.03 -13.19 1.53
CA VAL A 54 13.28 -13.43 2.24
C VAL A 54 13.32 -12.55 3.49
N PRO A 55 13.59 -13.11 4.69
CA PRO A 55 13.62 -12.30 5.90
C PRO A 55 14.92 -11.50 6.01
N LEU A 56 14.82 -10.30 6.59
CA LEU A 56 15.94 -9.58 7.19
C LEU A 56 16.50 -10.35 8.40
N LEU A 57 17.64 -9.91 8.92
CA LEU A 57 18.32 -10.57 10.05
C LEU A 57 17.45 -10.69 11.32
N ASP A 58 16.51 -9.76 11.52
CA ASP A 58 15.57 -9.76 12.64
C ASP A 58 14.26 -10.51 12.33
N GLY A 59 14.19 -11.18 11.18
CA GLY A 59 13.06 -11.99 10.76
C GLY A 59 11.93 -11.24 10.07
N TRP A 60 12.01 -9.92 9.90
CA TRP A 60 11.03 -9.15 9.14
C TRP A 60 11.08 -9.55 7.65
N PRO A 61 9.96 -9.74 6.94
CA PRO A 61 8.60 -9.33 7.26
C PRO A 61 7.76 -10.41 7.97
N HIS A 62 8.39 -11.36 8.66
CA HIS A 62 7.76 -12.39 9.47
C HIS A 62 6.84 -13.33 8.65
N GLY A 63 7.38 -13.87 7.56
CA GLY A 63 6.66 -14.82 6.71
C GLY A 63 5.63 -14.20 5.76
N ARG A 64 5.47 -12.87 5.77
CA ARG A 64 4.63 -12.15 4.80
C ARG A 64 5.28 -12.15 3.41
N ALA A 65 4.45 -12.10 2.38
CA ALA A 65 4.86 -12.03 0.98
C ALA A 65 4.80 -10.60 0.45
N LEU A 66 5.67 -10.28 -0.51
CA LEU A 66 5.58 -9.02 -1.25
C LEU A 66 4.49 -9.11 -2.31
N CYS A 67 3.45 -8.29 -2.21
CA CYS A 67 2.42 -8.24 -3.26
C CYS A 67 3.00 -7.66 -4.56
N PRO A 68 2.91 -8.34 -5.70
CA PRO A 68 3.50 -7.88 -6.97
C PRO A 68 2.77 -6.68 -7.59
N ARG A 69 1.62 -6.28 -7.02
CA ARG A 69 0.80 -5.17 -7.52
C ARG A 69 1.00 -3.88 -6.75
N CYS A 70 1.05 -3.95 -5.42
CA CYS A 70 1.11 -2.77 -4.55
C CYS A 70 2.41 -2.64 -3.76
N LEU A 71 3.32 -3.63 -3.85
CA LEU A 71 4.62 -3.65 -3.19
C LEU A 71 4.55 -3.61 -1.65
N ARG A 72 3.41 -4.00 -1.08
CA ARG A 72 3.24 -4.18 0.37
C ARG A 72 3.58 -5.60 0.77
N PHE A 73 4.10 -5.76 1.99
CA PHE A 73 4.20 -7.07 2.63
C PHE A 73 2.88 -7.48 3.27
N VAL A 74 2.28 -8.53 2.74
CA VAL A 74 0.93 -9.00 3.05
C VAL A 74 1.02 -10.43 3.60
N PRO A 75 0.25 -10.77 4.65
CA PRO A 75 0.16 -12.16 5.11
C PRO A 75 -0.26 -13.12 4.01
N LEU A 76 0.16 -14.38 4.16
CA LEU A 76 -0.23 -15.47 3.29
C LEU A 76 -1.30 -16.34 3.96
N ILE A 77 -2.26 -16.81 3.16
CA ILE A 77 -3.14 -17.93 3.49
C ILE A 77 -3.09 -18.89 2.30
N ASP A 78 -2.77 -20.16 2.55
CA ASP A 78 -2.70 -21.22 1.54
C ASP A 78 -1.86 -20.86 0.29
N GLY A 79 -0.71 -20.20 0.51
CA GLY A 79 0.21 -19.81 -0.57
C GLY A 79 -0.26 -18.61 -1.41
N ALA A 80 -1.25 -17.86 -0.96
CA ALA A 80 -1.74 -16.66 -1.64
C ALA A 80 -1.72 -15.44 -0.69
N VAL A 81 -1.47 -14.25 -1.23
CA VAL A 81 -1.61 -13.02 -0.45
C VAL A 81 -3.08 -12.84 -0.08
N ILE A 82 -3.33 -12.56 1.20
CA ILE A 82 -4.70 -12.31 1.65
C ILE A 82 -5.29 -11.08 0.97
N ASP A 83 -6.62 -10.97 1.06
CA ASP A 83 -7.28 -9.74 0.68
C ASP A 83 -6.72 -8.54 1.49
N HIS A 84 -6.34 -7.49 0.77
CA HIS A 84 -5.74 -6.31 1.37
C HIS A 84 -6.06 -5.03 0.59
N GLU A 85 -6.01 -3.92 1.31
CA GLU A 85 -6.03 -2.60 0.70
C GLU A 85 -4.63 -2.21 0.21
N THR A 86 -4.60 -1.40 -0.83
CA THR A 86 -3.39 -1.01 -1.55
C THR A 86 -2.65 0.17 -0.86
N GLY A 87 -2.97 0.46 0.41
CA GLY A 87 -2.37 1.53 1.22
C GLY A 87 -2.74 1.48 2.70
N GLY A 88 -2.33 2.49 3.48
CA GLY A 88 -2.61 2.58 4.93
C GLY A 88 -1.42 2.28 5.84
N ASP A 89 -0.23 2.01 5.28
CA ASP A 89 0.97 1.79 6.10
C ASP A 89 1.39 3.06 6.83
N GLY A 90 1.72 2.87 8.11
CA GLY A 90 2.38 3.89 8.92
C GLY A 90 3.81 4.17 8.44
N ALA A 91 4.40 5.26 8.93
CA ALA A 91 5.77 5.63 8.61
C ALA A 91 6.80 4.54 8.98
N ALA A 92 6.57 3.84 10.11
CA ALA A 92 7.43 2.75 10.56
C ALA A 92 7.48 1.58 9.57
N GLU A 93 6.32 1.11 9.10
CA GLU A 93 6.25 0.02 8.11
C GLU A 93 6.94 0.42 6.80
N ARG A 94 6.75 1.66 6.33
CA ARG A 94 7.42 2.16 5.13
C ARG A 94 8.95 2.20 5.27
N ALA A 95 9.46 2.49 6.47
CA ALA A 95 10.91 2.45 6.72
C ALA A 95 11.46 1.03 6.63
N ARG A 96 10.74 0.04 7.19
CA ARG A 96 11.12 -1.38 7.09
C ARG A 96 11.04 -1.91 5.66
N VAL A 97 10.03 -1.50 4.90
CA VAL A 97 9.92 -1.80 3.46
C VAL A 97 11.13 -1.26 2.69
N ALA A 98 11.55 -0.01 2.96
CA ALA A 98 12.71 0.57 2.31
C ALA A 98 14.02 -0.17 2.67
N GLU A 99 14.20 -0.52 3.94
CA GLU A 99 15.34 -1.33 4.41
C GLU A 99 15.41 -2.67 3.68
N TRP A 100 14.28 -3.36 3.53
CA TRP A 100 14.21 -4.63 2.82
C TRP A 100 14.59 -4.50 1.35
N PHE A 101 14.06 -3.50 0.64
CA PHE A 101 14.44 -3.27 -0.75
C PHE A 101 15.93 -2.94 -0.91
N ASN A 102 16.48 -2.15 0.00
CA ASN A 102 17.92 -1.84 0.01
C ASN A 102 18.78 -3.08 0.26
N ALA A 103 18.32 -4.03 1.08
CA ALA A 103 19.04 -5.26 1.38
C ALA A 103 18.99 -6.31 0.27
N HIS A 104 17.86 -6.40 -0.45
CA HIS A 104 17.63 -7.48 -1.43
C HIS A 104 17.69 -7.02 -2.90
N GLY A 105 17.85 -5.73 -3.16
CA GLY A 105 18.12 -5.17 -4.48
C GLY A 105 16.90 -5.16 -5.40
N TRP A 106 16.18 -4.04 -5.41
CA TRP A 106 15.07 -3.80 -6.35
C TRP A 106 15.15 -2.44 -7.04
#